data_AF-A0A069SAB0-F1
#
_entry.id   AF-A0A069SAB0-F1
#
_cell.length_a   1.000
_cell.length_b   1.000
_cell.length_c   1.000
_cell.angle_alpha   90.00
_cell.angle_beta   90.00
_cell.angle_gamma   90.00
#
_symmetry.space_group_name_H-M   'P 1'
#
loop_
_entity.id
_entity.type
_entity.pdbx_description
1 polymer ?
#
loop_
_entity_poly.entity_id
_entity_poly.type
_entity_poly.pdbx_seq_one_letter_code
_entity_poly.pdbx_strand_id
1 'polypeptide(L)'
;MKTYTSNHIIFFSPTHTSAKIARAIGESIGMGRRIEIDLTTDENSSPIEIKDSITIIAVPVYAGRVAPIALQRLRRLKGNNAPAILVAVYGNRDYEDALVELRDETIQLGFTPLAAGAFIGEHSYSRPNMPIAEGRPDVTDLQIAEQFGKDCLTKLKKDETLSDFYLKGNIPYRFVGPSTPAAPVCTEECFACGECIEVCPT
;
A
#
# COMPACT_ATOMS: atom_id res chain seq x y z
N MET A 1 -5.67 -27.74 6.24
CA MET A 1 -5.67 -26.29 5.92
C MET A 1 -5.23 -25.51 7.13
N LYS A 2 -4.28 -24.58 6.98
CA LYS A 2 -3.92 -23.65 8.06
C LYS A 2 -5.07 -22.67 8.25
N THR A 3 -5.66 -22.65 9.43
CA THR A 3 -6.77 -21.76 9.74
C THR A 3 -6.22 -20.47 10.33
N TYR A 4 -6.26 -19.39 9.54
CA TYR A 4 -5.96 -18.05 10.03
C TYR A 4 -7.17 -17.52 10.82
N THR A 5 -6.93 -16.89 11.96
CA THR A 5 -7.99 -16.32 12.82
C THR A 5 -7.94 -14.79 12.86
N SER A 6 -6.90 -14.20 12.26
CA SER A 6 -6.69 -12.77 12.22
C SER A 6 -6.34 -12.28 10.81
N ASN A 7 -6.62 -11.00 10.56
CA ASN A 7 -6.05 -10.27 9.44
C ASN A 7 -5.36 -8.99 9.90
N HIS A 8 -4.20 -8.70 9.29
CA HIS A 8 -3.50 -7.44 9.43
C HIS A 8 -3.76 -6.56 8.22
N ILE A 9 -4.15 -5.32 8.44
CA ILE A 9 -4.33 -4.29 7.42
C ILE A 9 -3.20 -3.29 7.62
N ILE A 10 -2.21 -3.35 6.74
CA ILE A 10 -1.02 -2.50 6.80
C ILE A 10 -1.06 -1.57 5.61
N PHE A 11 -0.87 -0.29 5.85
CA PHE A 11 -0.81 0.66 4.75
C PHE A 11 0.14 1.82 5.02
N PHE A 12 0.61 2.40 3.92
CA PHE A 12 1.13 3.75 3.88
C PHE A 12 0.17 4.55 3.00
N SER A 13 -0.38 5.66 3.49
CA SER A 13 -1.52 6.32 2.86
C SER A 13 -1.61 7.82 3.12
N PRO A 14 -0.67 8.64 2.60
CA PRO A 14 -0.65 10.09 2.81
C PRO A 14 -1.94 10.80 2.41
N THR A 15 -2.64 10.32 1.37
CA THR A 15 -3.93 10.89 0.92
C THR A 15 -5.14 10.05 1.32
N HIS A 16 -4.97 9.13 2.28
CA HIS A 16 -6.01 8.21 2.79
C HIS A 16 -6.61 7.21 1.79
N THR A 17 -6.28 7.29 0.50
CA THR A 17 -6.83 6.41 -0.55
C THR A 17 -6.37 4.95 -0.41
N SER A 18 -5.09 4.70 -0.13
CA SER A 18 -4.57 3.36 0.15
C SER A 18 -5.22 2.73 1.38
N ALA A 19 -5.42 3.51 2.45
CA ALA A 19 -6.10 3.07 3.66
C ALA A 19 -7.55 2.66 3.39
N LYS A 20 -8.29 3.45 2.59
CA LYS A 20 -9.68 3.12 2.19
C LYS A 20 -9.77 1.78 1.46
N ILE A 21 -8.92 1.56 0.46
CA ILE A 21 -8.88 0.30 -0.30
C ILE A 21 -8.47 -0.88 0.59
N ALA A 22 -7.44 -0.70 1.42
CA ALA A 22 -6.97 -1.76 2.32
C ALA A 22 -8.04 -2.20 3.32
N ARG A 23 -8.80 -1.24 3.87
CA ARG A 23 -9.93 -1.51 4.77
C ARG A 23 -11.06 -2.24 4.07
N ALA A 24 -11.45 -1.82 2.87
CA ALA A 24 -12.49 -2.50 2.08
C ALA A 24 -12.14 -3.96 1.78
N ILE A 25 -10.89 -4.22 1.38
CA ILE A 25 -10.37 -5.60 1.21
C ILE A 25 -10.42 -6.34 2.55
N GLY A 26 -9.86 -5.76 3.61
CA GLY A 26 -9.77 -6.40 4.92
C GLY A 26 -11.12 -6.70 5.58
N GLU A 27 -12.15 -5.89 5.35
CA GLU A 27 -13.51 -6.09 5.84
C GLU A 27 -14.16 -7.30 5.18
N SER A 28 -13.95 -7.47 3.88
CA SER A 28 -14.55 -8.57 3.12
C SER A 28 -13.97 -9.96 3.45
N ILE A 29 -12.75 -10.02 4.00
CA ILE A 29 -12.08 -11.27 4.41
C ILE A 29 -12.69 -11.84 5.71
N GLY A 30 -13.28 -11.00 6.57
CA GLY A 30 -14.09 -11.45 7.70
C GLY A 30 -13.39 -12.35 8.73
N MET A 31 -12.11 -12.11 9.03
CA MET A 31 -11.39 -12.81 10.11
C MET A 31 -11.87 -12.36 11.49
N GLY A 32 -11.76 -13.24 12.49
CA GLY A 32 -12.24 -12.98 13.85
C GLY A 32 -11.51 -11.86 14.60
N ARG A 33 -10.26 -11.54 14.21
CA ARG A 33 -9.49 -10.42 14.77
C ARG A 33 -8.85 -9.58 13.67
N ARG A 34 -9.19 -8.29 13.62
CA ARG A 34 -8.62 -7.30 12.69
C ARG A 34 -7.60 -6.42 13.42
N ILE A 35 -6.40 -6.29 12.85
CA ILE A 35 -5.33 -5.44 13.38
C ILE A 35 -4.94 -4.46 12.28
N GLU A 36 -4.96 -3.17 12.58
CA GLU A 36 -4.59 -2.13 11.63
C GLU A 36 -3.24 -1.52 12.02
N ILE A 37 -2.34 -1.37 11.05
CA ILE A 37 -1.02 -0.77 11.23
C ILE A 37 -0.85 0.32 10.17
N ASP A 38 -0.99 1.57 10.60
CA ASP A 38 -0.73 2.73 9.78
C ASP A 38 0.75 3.10 9.82
N LEU A 39 1.45 2.94 8.70
CA LEU A 39 2.85 3.29 8.55
C LEU A 39 3.04 4.72 8.01
N THR A 40 1.97 5.50 7.79
CA THR A 40 2.02 6.83 7.13
C THR A 40 2.73 7.89 7.95
N THR A 41 2.68 7.79 9.28
CA THR A 41 3.37 8.71 10.20
C THR A 41 4.28 7.98 11.20
N ASP A 42 4.39 6.65 11.08
CA ASP A 42 5.21 5.85 11.99
C ASP A 42 6.71 5.94 11.65
N GLU A 43 7.44 6.73 12.44
CA GLU A 43 8.88 6.93 12.32
C GLU A 43 9.72 5.94 13.14
N ASN A 44 9.09 4.99 13.83
CA ASN A 44 9.83 3.98 14.59
C ASN A 44 10.70 3.12 13.66
N SER A 45 11.74 2.52 14.24
CA SER A 45 12.65 1.60 13.55
C SER A 45 12.52 0.15 14.05
N SER A 46 11.70 -0.08 15.07
CA SER A 46 11.49 -1.40 15.65
C SER A 46 10.85 -2.37 14.64
N PRO A 47 11.27 -3.65 14.63
CA PRO A 47 10.61 -4.68 13.83
C PRO A 47 9.15 -4.87 14.23
N ILE A 48 8.31 -5.20 13.25
CA ILE A 48 6.90 -5.51 13.42
C ILE A 48 6.70 -6.97 12.99
N GLU A 49 6.53 -7.85 13.96
CA GLU A 49 6.32 -9.28 13.73
C GLU A 49 4.86 -9.58 13.40
N ILE A 50 4.64 -10.30 12.30
CA ILE A 50 3.31 -10.70 11.84
C ILE A 50 3.30 -12.20 11.64
N LYS A 51 2.56 -12.87 12.51
CA LYS A 51 2.53 -14.33 12.57
C LYS A 51 1.12 -14.86 12.39
N ASP A 52 0.98 -15.93 11.61
CA ASP A 52 -0.26 -16.69 11.45
C ASP A 52 -1.47 -15.79 11.10
N SER A 53 -1.25 -14.87 10.15
CA SER A 53 -2.25 -13.84 9.80
C SER A 53 -2.27 -13.54 8.30
N ILE A 54 -3.48 -13.37 7.76
CA ILE A 54 -3.65 -12.87 6.39
C ILE A 54 -3.35 -11.38 6.41
N THR A 55 -2.42 -10.93 5.59
CA THR A 55 -1.89 -9.57 5.65
C THR A 55 -2.24 -8.82 4.37
N ILE A 56 -2.90 -7.68 4.48
CA ILE A 56 -3.12 -6.74 3.39
C ILE A 56 -2.02 -5.70 3.49
N ILE A 57 -1.27 -5.48 2.41
CA ILE A 57 -0.20 -4.47 2.36
C ILE A 57 -0.52 -3.50 1.22
N ALA A 58 -0.93 -2.27 1.57
CA ALA A 58 -1.32 -1.25 0.61
C ALA A 58 -0.36 -0.06 0.59
N VAL A 59 0.12 0.29 -0.60
CA VAL A 59 1.07 1.40 -0.81
C VAL A 59 0.68 2.25 -2.01
N PRO A 60 0.99 3.56 -2.00
CA PRO A 60 0.81 4.41 -3.15
C PRO A 60 1.94 4.18 -4.17
N VAL A 61 1.62 4.40 -5.44
CA VAL A 61 2.57 4.31 -6.55
C VAL A 61 3.08 5.71 -6.91
N TYR A 62 4.39 5.92 -6.78
CA TYR A 62 5.08 7.15 -7.20
C TYR A 62 6.02 6.84 -8.37
N ALA A 63 5.81 7.52 -9.50
CA ALA A 63 6.60 7.34 -10.73
C ALA A 63 6.72 5.88 -11.22
N GLY A 64 5.67 5.07 -11.00
CA GLY A 64 5.63 3.66 -11.41
C GLY A 64 6.37 2.70 -10.48
N ARG A 65 6.68 3.15 -9.25
CA ARG A 65 7.36 2.41 -8.19
C ARG A 65 6.60 2.50 -6.88
N VAL A 66 6.90 1.63 -5.93
CA VAL A 66 6.43 1.81 -4.54
C VAL A 66 7.01 3.12 -4.00
N ALA A 67 6.18 3.95 -3.35
CA ALA A 67 6.68 5.18 -2.74
C ALA A 67 7.88 4.89 -1.82
N PRO A 68 9.03 5.58 -1.98
CA PRO A 68 10.28 5.20 -1.29
C PRO A 68 10.17 5.15 0.24
N ILE A 69 9.44 6.09 0.85
CA ILE A 69 9.20 6.10 2.29
C ILE A 69 8.32 4.93 2.73
N ALA A 70 7.32 4.57 1.91
CA ALA A 70 6.51 3.37 2.17
C ALA A 70 7.40 2.12 2.19
N LEU A 71 8.26 1.96 1.17
CA LEU A 71 9.19 0.84 1.09
C LEU A 71 10.14 0.78 2.28
N GLN A 72 10.71 1.93 2.67
CA GLN A 72 11.56 2.05 3.85
C GLN A 72 10.84 1.58 5.12
N ARG A 73 9.58 2.00 5.34
CA ARG A 73 8.83 1.65 6.55
C ARG A 73 8.34 0.20 6.53
N LEU A 74 8.00 -0.34 5.35
CA LEU A 74 7.66 -1.75 5.18
C LEU A 74 8.80 -2.70 5.55
N ARG A 75 10.07 -2.30 5.41
CA ARG A 75 11.24 -3.13 5.76
C ARG A 75 11.31 -3.56 7.23
N ARG A 76 10.54 -2.91 8.10
CA ARG A 76 10.38 -3.28 9.51
C ARG A 76 9.51 -4.52 9.69
N LEU A 77 8.65 -4.84 8.72
CA LEU A 77 7.76 -5.99 8.80
C LEU A 77 8.56 -7.30 8.75
N LYS A 78 8.11 -8.29 9.51
CA LYS A 78 8.61 -9.66 9.48
C LYS A 78 7.43 -10.62 9.42
N GLY A 79 7.25 -11.25 8.28
CA GLY A 79 6.21 -12.24 8.03
C GLY A 79 6.66 -13.62 8.49
N ASN A 80 5.80 -14.31 9.23
CA ASN A 80 5.97 -15.72 9.57
C ASN A 80 4.64 -16.44 9.39
N ASN A 81 4.57 -17.33 8.40
CA ASN A 81 3.31 -17.97 8.01
C ASN A 81 2.21 -16.92 7.75
N ALA A 82 2.54 -15.88 6.99
CA ALA A 82 1.68 -14.74 6.72
C ALA A 82 1.43 -14.60 5.20
N PRO A 83 0.29 -15.10 4.68
CA PRO A 83 -0.12 -14.83 3.31
C PRO A 83 -0.35 -13.34 3.09
N ALA A 84 0.16 -12.77 2.00
CA ALA A 84 0.07 -11.34 1.71
C ALA A 84 -0.78 -11.03 0.48
N ILE A 85 -1.75 -10.13 0.65
CA ILE A 85 -2.51 -9.49 -0.43
C ILE A 85 -1.85 -8.14 -0.69
N LEU A 86 -1.25 -8.01 -1.88
CA LEU A 86 -0.43 -6.86 -2.26
C LEU A 86 -1.28 -5.82 -2.99
N VAL A 87 -1.26 -4.57 -2.55
CA VAL A 87 -2.16 -3.55 -3.08
C VAL A 87 -1.36 -2.32 -3.49
N ALA A 88 -1.44 -1.95 -4.77
CA ALA A 88 -0.88 -0.73 -5.31
C ALA A 88 -2.00 0.26 -5.63
N VAL A 89 -1.98 1.44 -5.01
CA VAL A 89 -2.93 2.52 -5.32
C VAL A 89 -2.24 3.59 -6.15
N TYR A 90 -2.75 3.87 -7.34
CA TYR A 90 -2.11 4.76 -8.30
C TYR A 90 -3.05 5.88 -8.76
N GLY A 91 -2.47 7.04 -9.06
CA GLY A 91 -3.19 8.26 -9.47
C GLY A 91 -3.73 8.24 -10.90
N ASN A 92 -4.15 7.08 -11.41
CA ASN A 92 -4.78 6.91 -12.73
C ASN A 92 -3.89 7.23 -13.95
N ARG A 93 -2.55 7.12 -13.82
CA ARG A 93 -1.62 7.11 -14.97
C ARG A 93 -1.26 5.67 -15.34
N ASP A 94 -0.40 5.07 -14.52
CA ASP A 94 -0.01 3.66 -14.55
C ASP A 94 0.65 3.34 -13.19
N TYR A 95 0.71 2.05 -12.83
CA TYR A 95 1.42 1.53 -11.68
C TYR A 95 2.75 0.84 -12.04
N GLU A 96 3.00 0.63 -13.35
CA GLU A 96 4.23 0.08 -13.93
C GLU A 96 4.82 -1.11 -13.17
N ASP A 97 5.91 -0.91 -12.43
CA ASP A 97 6.69 -1.97 -11.79
C ASP A 97 6.37 -2.10 -10.30
N ALA A 98 5.51 -1.23 -9.75
CA ALA A 98 5.27 -1.11 -8.31
C ALA A 98 4.77 -2.41 -7.66
N LEU A 99 3.92 -3.18 -8.35
CA LEU A 99 3.44 -4.46 -7.80
C LEU A 99 4.52 -5.54 -7.79
N VAL A 100 5.38 -5.58 -8.82
CA VAL A 100 6.51 -6.51 -8.88
C VAL A 100 7.53 -6.16 -7.80
N GLU A 101 7.85 -4.88 -7.64
CA GLU A 101 8.71 -4.40 -6.55
C GLU A 101 8.14 -4.73 -5.17
N LEU A 102 6.84 -4.48 -4.94
CA LEU A 102 6.19 -4.80 -3.67
C LEU A 102 6.20 -6.29 -3.38
N ARG A 103 5.98 -7.14 -4.39
CA ARG A 103 6.08 -8.60 -4.26
C ARG A 103 7.49 -9.00 -3.83
N ASP A 104 8.50 -8.52 -4.53
CA ASP A 104 9.88 -8.93 -4.29
C ASP A 104 10.37 -8.47 -2.90
N GLU A 105 9.98 -7.27 -2.46
CA GLU A 105 10.26 -6.81 -1.10
C GLU A 105 9.51 -7.65 -0.05
N THR A 106 8.21 -7.91 -0.23
CA THR A 106 7.42 -8.68 0.76
C THR A 106 7.86 -10.13 0.89
N ILE A 107 8.32 -10.77 -0.19
CA ILE A 107 8.96 -12.09 -0.14
C ILE A 107 10.23 -12.04 0.73
N GLN A 108 11.09 -11.04 0.55
CA GLN A 108 12.30 -10.87 1.37
C GLN A 108 11.99 -10.65 2.85
N LEU A 109 10.82 -10.08 3.15
CA LEU A 109 10.35 -9.86 4.52
C LEU A 109 9.69 -11.11 5.15
N GLY A 110 9.62 -12.24 4.43
CA GLY A 110 9.11 -13.52 4.95
C GLY A 110 7.62 -13.77 4.70
N PHE A 111 6.95 -12.91 3.93
CA PHE A 111 5.55 -13.12 3.55
C PHE A 111 5.43 -14.07 2.35
N THR A 112 4.27 -14.68 2.20
CA THR A 112 3.92 -15.48 1.01
C THR A 112 2.87 -14.73 0.19
N PRO A 113 3.21 -14.16 -0.98
CA PRO A 113 2.22 -13.49 -1.82
C PRO A 113 1.06 -14.42 -2.20
N LEU A 114 -0.16 -14.00 -1.88
CA LEU A 114 -1.40 -14.71 -2.16
C LEU A 114 -2.05 -14.20 -3.46
N ALA A 115 -2.14 -12.87 -3.55
CA ALA A 115 -2.77 -12.17 -4.65
C ALA A 115 -2.27 -10.73 -4.67
N ALA A 116 -2.53 -10.02 -5.76
CA ALA A 116 -2.25 -8.61 -5.87
C ALA A 116 -3.33 -7.86 -6.66
N GLY A 117 -3.56 -6.60 -6.31
CA GLY A 117 -4.50 -5.72 -7.00
C GLY A 117 -3.97 -4.31 -7.14
N ALA A 118 -4.25 -3.70 -8.29
CA ALA A 118 -4.00 -2.29 -8.53
C ALA A 118 -5.34 -1.53 -8.50
N PHE A 119 -5.41 -0.46 -7.71
CA PHE A 119 -6.64 0.32 -7.51
C PHE A 119 -6.38 1.80 -7.82
N ILE A 120 -7.41 2.46 -8.33
CA ILE A 120 -7.34 3.89 -8.63
C ILE A 120 -7.61 4.67 -7.35
N GLY A 121 -6.73 5.62 -7.06
CA GLY A 121 -6.96 6.67 -6.09
C GLY A 121 -6.86 8.03 -6.77
N GLU A 122 -7.48 9.04 -6.17
CA GLU A 122 -7.30 10.42 -6.59
C GLU A 122 -5.82 10.78 -6.58
N HIS A 123 -5.35 11.34 -7.69
CA HIS A 123 -3.95 11.76 -7.80
C HIS A 123 -3.71 12.95 -6.89
N SER A 124 -2.56 12.99 -6.21
CA SER A 124 -2.12 14.13 -5.39
C SER A 124 -1.97 15.48 -6.12
N TYR A 125 -2.09 15.50 -7.46
CA TYR A 125 -2.04 16.71 -8.30
C TYR A 125 -3.41 17.10 -8.86
N SER A 126 -4.45 16.32 -8.53
CA SER A 126 -5.85 16.64 -8.83
C SER A 126 -6.20 17.99 -8.20
N ARG A 127 -6.85 18.86 -9.00
CA ARG A 127 -7.28 20.19 -8.59
C ARG A 127 -8.49 20.62 -9.44
N PRO A 128 -9.30 21.62 -9.04
CA PRO A 128 -10.59 21.91 -9.68
C PRO A 128 -10.56 22.08 -11.21
N ASN A 129 -9.48 22.66 -11.77
CA ASN A 129 -9.34 22.89 -13.21
C ASN A 129 -8.51 21.82 -13.94
N MET A 130 -8.05 20.78 -13.22
CA MET A 130 -7.28 19.66 -13.75
C MET A 130 -7.53 18.42 -12.87
N PRO A 131 -8.76 17.89 -12.84
CA PRO A 131 -9.09 16.74 -12.00
C PRO A 131 -8.42 15.48 -12.55
N ILE A 132 -7.86 14.66 -11.67
CA ILE A 132 -7.25 13.37 -12.04
C ILE A 132 -7.74 12.32 -11.06
N ALA A 133 -8.70 11.52 -11.52
CA ALA A 133 -9.42 10.56 -10.68
C ALA A 133 -10.01 11.21 -9.41
N GLU A 134 -10.52 12.43 -9.55
CA GLU A 134 -11.15 13.17 -8.44
C GLU A 134 -12.26 12.35 -7.78
N GLY A 135 -12.26 12.33 -6.44
CA GLY A 135 -13.24 11.59 -5.64
C GLY A 135 -13.01 10.08 -5.56
N ARG A 136 -11.95 9.55 -6.18
CA ARG A 136 -11.62 8.11 -6.15
C ARG A 136 -10.69 7.78 -4.95
N PRO A 137 -10.85 6.63 -4.27
CA PRO A 137 -11.79 5.57 -4.58
C PRO A 137 -13.23 5.94 -4.22
N ASP A 138 -14.15 5.66 -5.14
CA ASP A 138 -15.59 5.83 -4.97
C ASP A 138 -16.27 4.53 -4.53
N VAL A 139 -17.59 4.53 -4.44
CA VAL A 139 -18.37 3.34 -4.00
C VAL A 139 -18.11 2.13 -4.90
N THR A 140 -17.95 2.34 -6.22
CA THR A 140 -17.70 1.25 -7.16
C THR A 140 -16.30 0.68 -6.97
N ASP A 141 -15.29 1.50 -6.71
CA ASP A 141 -13.95 1.01 -6.36
C ASP A 141 -13.95 0.16 -5.09
N LEU A 142 -14.66 0.64 -4.06
CA LEU A 142 -14.74 -0.06 -2.79
C LEU A 142 -15.44 -1.41 -2.95
N GLN A 143 -16.49 -1.50 -3.77
CA GLN A 143 -17.13 -2.77 -4.11
C GLN A 143 -16.19 -3.74 -4.84
N ILE A 144 -15.36 -3.24 -5.77
CA ILE A 144 -14.33 -4.06 -6.43
C ILE A 144 -13.29 -4.54 -5.42
N ALA A 145 -12.86 -3.67 -4.51
CA ALA A 145 -11.92 -4.00 -3.44
C ALA A 145 -12.47 -5.06 -2.48
N GLU A 146 -13.73 -4.94 -2.09
CA GLU A 146 -14.43 -5.95 -1.29
C GLU A 146 -14.56 -7.29 -2.03
N GLN A 147 -14.94 -7.26 -3.31
CA GLN A 147 -15.04 -8.50 -4.08
C GLN A 147 -13.67 -9.17 -4.23
N PHE A 148 -12.62 -8.39 -4.48
CA PHE A 148 -11.26 -8.88 -4.56
C PHE A 148 -10.82 -9.56 -3.25
N GLY A 149 -11.16 -9.01 -2.08
CA GLY A 149 -10.86 -9.65 -0.80
C GLY A 149 -11.61 -10.97 -0.58
N LYS A 150 -12.89 -11.06 -0.99
CA LYS A 150 -13.65 -12.34 -0.99
C LYS A 150 -13.00 -13.39 -1.89
N ASP A 151 -12.54 -12.98 -3.07
CA ASP A 151 -11.87 -13.86 -4.02
C ASP A 151 -10.53 -14.35 -3.47
N CYS A 152 -9.76 -13.47 -2.82
CA CYS A 152 -8.51 -13.83 -2.13
C CYS A 152 -8.75 -14.86 -1.03
N LEU A 153 -9.79 -14.68 -0.20
CA LEU A 153 -10.15 -15.63 0.84
C LEU A 153 -10.56 -16.98 0.25
N THR A 154 -11.32 -16.96 -0.85
CA THR A 154 -11.75 -18.18 -1.56
C THR A 154 -10.54 -18.93 -2.11
N LYS A 155 -9.60 -18.21 -2.75
CA LYS A 155 -8.33 -18.77 -3.23
C LYS A 155 -7.53 -19.41 -2.09
N LEU A 156 -7.35 -18.68 -0.99
CA LEU A 156 -6.62 -19.18 0.18
C LEU A 156 -7.25 -20.42 0.80
N LYS A 157 -8.58 -20.54 0.77
CA LYS A 157 -9.29 -21.73 1.27
C LYS A 157 -9.20 -22.91 0.31
N LYS A 158 -9.05 -22.67 -0.99
CA LYS A 158 -9.04 -23.74 -1.98
C LYS A 158 -7.64 -24.33 -2.15
N ASP A 159 -6.62 -23.48 -2.11
CA ASP A 159 -5.26 -23.87 -2.47
C ASP A 159 -4.51 -24.39 -1.24
N GLU A 160 -4.00 -25.62 -1.31
CA GLU A 160 -3.14 -26.17 -0.25
C GLU A 160 -1.76 -25.53 -0.21
N THR A 161 -1.29 -25.05 -1.37
CA THR A 161 -0.02 -24.33 -1.55
C THR A 161 -0.24 -23.10 -2.40
N LEU A 162 0.33 -21.97 -1.98
CA LEU A 162 0.26 -20.73 -2.74
C LEU A 162 1.30 -20.79 -3.85
N SER A 163 0.83 -20.75 -5.10
CA SER A 163 1.65 -20.73 -6.29
C SER A 163 1.95 -19.30 -6.74
N ASP A 164 3.07 -19.15 -7.45
CA ASP A 164 3.41 -17.89 -8.11
C ASP A 164 2.34 -17.49 -9.13
N PHE A 165 2.16 -16.18 -9.29
CA PHE A 165 1.23 -15.60 -10.24
C PHE A 165 1.88 -14.45 -11.00
N TYR A 166 1.37 -14.21 -12.20
CA TYR A 166 1.85 -13.12 -13.04
C TYR A 166 1.48 -11.76 -12.43
N LEU A 167 2.45 -10.85 -12.43
CA LEU A 167 2.30 -9.44 -12.10
C LEU A 167 2.82 -8.61 -13.25
N LYS A 168 2.06 -7.58 -13.66
CA LYS A 168 2.57 -6.56 -14.59
C LYS A 168 3.73 -5.82 -13.91
N GLY A 169 4.85 -5.72 -14.61
CA GLY A 169 6.05 -4.99 -14.20
C GLY A 169 7.31 -5.63 -14.78
N ASN A 170 8.44 -4.95 -14.62
CA ASN A 170 9.75 -5.36 -15.15
C ASN A 170 10.78 -5.52 -14.03
N ILE A 171 11.78 -6.36 -14.28
CA ILE A 171 12.99 -6.49 -13.46
C ILE A 171 14.19 -6.41 -14.43
N PRO A 172 15.13 -5.45 -14.28
CA PRO A 172 15.21 -4.43 -13.23
C PRO A 172 14.08 -3.39 -13.31
N TYR A 173 13.67 -2.88 -12.14
CA TYR A 173 12.61 -1.90 -12.04
C TYR A 173 13.00 -0.57 -12.71
N ARG A 174 12.01 0.17 -13.19
CA ARG A 174 12.15 1.48 -13.78
C ARG A 174 12.97 2.42 -12.89
N PHE A 175 13.92 3.12 -13.51
CA PHE A 175 14.66 4.19 -12.86
C PHE A 175 13.73 5.36 -12.50
N VAL A 176 13.80 5.81 -11.25
CA VAL A 176 13.13 7.02 -10.77
C VAL A 176 14.20 8.05 -10.50
N GLY A 177 14.14 9.17 -11.21
CA GLY A 177 15.03 10.31 -11.00
C GLY A 177 14.78 11.01 -9.66
N PRO A 178 15.65 11.95 -9.28
CA PRO A 178 15.45 12.72 -8.05
C PRO A 178 14.11 13.45 -8.09
N SER A 179 13.40 13.41 -6.95
CA SER A 179 12.15 14.16 -6.77
C SER A 179 12.43 15.66 -6.84
N THR A 180 11.54 16.40 -7.50
CA THR A 180 11.54 17.86 -7.40
C THR A 180 11.20 18.27 -5.97
N PRO A 181 11.95 19.19 -5.34
CA PRO A 181 11.61 19.70 -4.02
C PRO A 181 10.19 20.29 -4.01
N ALA A 182 9.31 19.72 -3.17
CA ALA A 182 7.95 20.20 -2.98
C ALA A 182 7.78 20.96 -1.65
N ALA A 183 8.75 20.83 -0.74
CA ALA A 183 8.77 21.56 0.52
C ALA A 183 9.25 23.01 0.31
N PRO A 184 8.76 23.98 1.10
CA PRO A 184 9.32 25.32 1.14
C PRO A 184 10.82 25.27 1.42
N VAL A 185 11.60 26.06 0.68
CA VAL A 185 13.06 26.17 0.90
C VAL A 185 13.32 27.39 1.78
N CYS A 186 14.09 27.20 2.85
CA CYS A 186 14.56 28.33 3.65
C CYS A 186 15.47 29.22 2.81
N THR A 187 15.07 30.46 2.61
CA THR A 187 15.90 31.54 2.05
C THR A 187 16.41 32.44 3.19
N GLU A 188 17.22 33.44 2.85
CA GLU A 188 17.63 34.50 3.80
C GLU A 188 16.44 35.29 4.37
N GLU A 189 15.26 35.20 3.76
CA GLU A 189 14.02 35.84 4.22
C GLU A 189 13.24 34.97 5.22
N CYS A 190 13.65 33.71 5.43
CA CYS A 190 13.04 32.82 6.41
C CYS A 190 13.43 33.22 7.83
N PHE A 191 12.44 33.58 8.66
CA PHE A 191 12.65 33.91 10.07
C PHE A 191 12.41 32.72 11.02
N ALA A 192 12.40 31.50 10.49
CA ALA A 192 12.31 30.24 11.23
C ALA A 192 11.08 30.11 12.16
N CYS A 193 9.91 30.58 11.73
CA CYS A 193 8.67 30.50 12.51
C CYS A 193 8.12 29.09 12.72
N GLY A 194 8.45 28.14 11.85
CA GLY A 194 7.94 26.77 11.92
C GLY A 194 6.50 26.58 11.43
N GLU A 195 5.78 27.63 11.03
CA GLU A 195 4.38 27.51 10.54
C GLU A 195 4.23 26.56 9.35
N CYS A 196 5.23 26.53 8.47
CA CYS A 196 5.28 25.61 7.33
C CYS A 196 5.26 24.13 7.75
N ILE A 197 5.75 23.81 8.96
CA ILE A 197 5.72 22.46 9.53
C ILE A 197 4.30 22.12 9.97
N GLU A 198 3.61 23.06 10.63
CA GLU A 198 2.24 22.86 11.13
C GLU A 198 1.22 22.67 9.99
N VAL A 199 1.40 23.39 8.88
CA VAL A 199 0.52 23.28 7.70
C VAL A 199 0.99 22.26 6.68
N CYS A 200 2.12 21.58 6.93
CA CYS A 200 2.61 20.55 6.03
C CYS A 200 1.56 19.43 5.95
N PRO A 201 1.02 19.10 4.75
CA PRO A 201 0.08 18.01 4.63
C PRO A 201 0.79 16.71 5.01
N THR A 202 0.41 16.14 6.17
CA THR A 202 0.90 14.87 6.70
C THR A 202 0.25 13.67 6.05
#